data_AF-A0A3A8AEM3-F1
#
_entry.id   AF-A0A3A8AEM3-F1
#
_cell.length_a   1.000
_cell.length_b   1.000
_cell.length_c   1.000
_cell.angle_alpha   90.00
_cell.angle_beta   90.00
_cell.angle_gamma   90.00
#
_symmetry.space_group_name_H-M   'P 1'
#
loop_
_entity.id
_entity.type
_entity.pdbx_description
1 polymer ?
#
loop_
_entity_poly.entity_id
_entity_poly.type
_entity_poly.pdbx_seq_one_letter_code
_entity_poly.pdbx_strand_id
1 'polypeptide(L)'
;MAYLLDTNVISALVRNPQGAVAQKIADVGEDRVFTSSIVSSEVYFGVDKNGNDELRGKVNRIMARLYIAAFQPPADSCYAKLRASMERAGRSVTPNDYFIAAHAVSLDAVLVSGDRAFAHVPDLKLENWLD
;
A
#
# COMPACT_ATOMS: atom_id res chain seq x y z
N MET A 1 3.25 12.81 -9.71
CA MET A 1 3.24 12.21 -8.37
C MET A 1 2.69 10.80 -8.50
N ALA A 2 3.35 9.78 -7.94
CA ALA A 2 2.87 8.40 -8.00
C ALA A 2 2.27 8.01 -6.63
N TYR A 3 1.28 7.11 -6.64
CA TYR A 3 0.50 6.72 -5.48
C TYR A 3 0.58 5.20 -5.26
N LEU A 4 1.09 4.79 -4.10
CA LEU A 4 1.19 3.40 -3.69
C LEU A 4 -0.01 3.08 -2.79
N LEU A 5 -0.90 2.18 -3.25
CA LEU A 5 -2.05 1.74 -2.46
C LEU A 5 -1.65 0.67 -1.44
N ASP A 6 -2.04 0.89 -0.18
CA ASP A 6 -1.90 -0.06 0.92
C ASP A 6 -3.01 -1.15 0.90
N THR A 7 -2.82 -2.21 1.69
CA THR A 7 -3.72 -3.37 1.81
C THR A 7 -5.14 -2.97 2.20
N ASN A 8 -5.29 -2.02 3.14
CA ASN A 8 -6.61 -1.53 3.57
C ASN A 8 -7.34 -0.77 2.45
N VAL A 9 -6.62 -0.02 1.61
CA VAL A 9 -7.17 0.74 0.49
C VAL A 9 -7.60 -0.19 -0.64
N ILE A 10 -6.79 -1.20 -0.98
CA ILE A 10 -7.18 -2.24 -1.94
C ILE A 10 -8.41 -2.99 -1.45
N SER A 11 -8.46 -3.33 -0.15
CA SER A 11 -9.62 -4.01 0.44
C SER A 11 -10.90 -3.16 0.34
N ALA A 12 -10.79 -1.85 0.54
CA ALA A 12 -11.90 -0.92 0.36
C ALA A 12 -12.35 -0.83 -1.10
N LEU A 13 -11.41 -0.76 -2.05
CA LEU A 13 -11.70 -0.75 -3.49
C LEU A 13 -12.38 -2.03 -3.96
N VAL A 14 -11.95 -3.19 -3.46
CA VAL A 14 -12.59 -4.49 -3.74
C VAL A 14 -14.03 -4.54 -3.20
N ARG A 15 -14.27 -3.95 -2.03
CA ARG A 15 -15.60 -3.91 -1.39
C ARG A 15 -16.54 -2.95 -2.10
N ASN A 16 -16.05 -1.77 -2.51
CA ASN A 16 -16.82 -0.77 -3.21
C ASN A 16 -16.05 -0.24 -4.44
N PRO A 17 -16.17 -0.92 -5.60
CA PRO A 17 -15.45 -0.55 -6.82
C PRO A 17 -15.88 0.79 -7.45
N GLN A 18 -16.93 1.42 -6.93
CA GLN A 18 -17.42 2.74 -7.35
C GLN A 18 -17.38 3.75 -6.20
N GLY A 19 -16.63 3.43 -5.14
CA GLY A 19 -16.52 4.25 -3.94
C GLY A 19 -15.48 5.36 -4.04
N ALA A 20 -15.20 6.01 -2.90
CA ALA A 20 -14.27 7.12 -2.79
C ALA A 20 -12.88 6.82 -3.37
N VAL A 21 -12.34 5.62 -3.10
CA VAL A 21 -11.04 5.19 -3.65
C VAL A 21 -11.06 5.15 -5.17
N ALA A 22 -12.12 4.61 -5.79
CA ALA A 22 -12.24 4.57 -7.24
C ALA A 22 -12.33 5.97 -7.85
N GLN A 23 -13.08 6.87 -7.21
CA GLN A 23 -13.15 8.27 -7.63
C GLN A 23 -11.79 8.96 -7.54
N LYS A 24 -11.05 8.76 -6.43
CA LYS A 24 -9.70 9.30 -6.27
C LYS A 24 -8.72 8.79 -7.33
N ILE A 25 -8.79 7.50 -7.66
CA ILE A 25 -7.99 6.92 -8.76
C ILE A 25 -8.31 7.62 -10.09
N ALA A 26 -9.59 7.85 -10.40
CA ALA A 26 -10.01 8.56 -11.60
C ALA A 26 -9.53 10.03 -11.61
N ASP A 27 -9.54 10.70 -10.46
CA ASP A 27 -9.12 12.10 -10.33
C ASP A 27 -7.61 12.27 -10.52
N VAL A 28 -6.79 11.36 -9.97
CA VAL A 28 -5.32 11.46 -10.06
C VAL A 28 -4.74 10.86 -11.34
N GLY A 29 -5.48 9.95 -12.00
CA GLY A 29 -5.06 9.19 -13.17
C GLY A 29 -4.59 7.78 -12.84
N GLU A 30 -5.15 6.77 -13.51
CA GLU A 30 -4.84 5.34 -13.29
C GLU A 30 -3.36 5.01 -13.51
N ASP A 31 -2.69 5.71 -14.43
CA ASP A 31 -1.26 5.54 -14.76
C ASP A 31 -0.31 5.92 -13.61
N ARG A 32 -0.82 6.66 -12.62
CA ARG A 32 -0.07 7.10 -11.45
C ARG A 32 -0.29 6.23 -10.23
N VAL A 33 -1.21 5.27 -10.30
CA VAL A 33 -1.62 4.43 -9.17
C VAL A 33 -1.05 3.03 -9.33
N PHE A 34 -0.41 2.54 -8.28
CA PHE A 34 0.19 1.22 -8.25
C PHE A 34 0.15 0.65 -6.84
N THR A 35 0.63 -0.58 -6.66
CA THR A 35 0.83 -1.15 -5.33
C THR A 35 2.15 -1.90 -5.23
N SER A 36 2.54 -2.24 -4.01
CA SER A 36 3.75 -2.99 -3.70
C SER A 36 3.52 -4.49 -3.87
N SER A 37 4.55 -5.23 -4.29
CA SER A 37 4.53 -6.70 -4.25
C SER A 37 4.28 -7.23 -2.83
N ILE A 38 4.68 -6.49 -1.79
CA ILE A 38 4.42 -6.83 -0.38
C ILE A 38 2.92 -6.75 -0.08
N VAL A 39 2.27 -5.64 -0.46
CA VAL A 39 0.81 -5.46 -0.32
C VAL A 39 0.07 -6.54 -1.11
N SER A 40 0.52 -6.83 -2.34
CA SER A 40 -0.05 -7.92 -3.13
C SER A 40 0.02 -9.27 -2.40
N SER A 41 1.12 -9.57 -1.71
CA SER A 41 1.23 -10.79 -0.89
C SER A 41 0.25 -10.80 0.28
N GLU A 42 0.06 -9.67 0.96
CA GLU A 42 -0.90 -9.56 2.07
C GLU A 42 -2.35 -9.75 1.60
N VAL A 43 -2.71 -9.13 0.48
CA VAL A 43 -4.03 -9.25 -0.13
C VAL A 43 -4.33 -10.70 -0.48
N TYR A 44 -3.42 -11.39 -1.17
CA TYR A 44 -3.61 -12.79 -1.54
C TYR A 44 -3.61 -13.72 -0.33
N PHE A 45 -2.76 -13.48 0.67
CA PHE A 45 -2.82 -14.20 1.94
C PHE A 45 -4.19 -14.05 2.61
N GLY A 46 -4.76 -12.84 2.64
CA GLY A 46 -6.10 -12.60 3.18
C GLY A 46 -7.19 -13.37 2.44
N VAL A 47 -7.12 -13.41 1.10
CA VAL A 47 -8.04 -14.18 0.26
C VAL A 47 -7.91 -15.68 0.51
N ASP A 48 -6.69 -16.20 0.61
CA ASP A 48 -6.47 -17.64 0.83
C ASP A 48 -6.88 -18.08 2.23
N LYS A 49 -6.68 -17.21 3.23
CA LYS A 49 -7.00 -17.50 4.63
C LYS A 49 -8.50 -17.48 4.93
N ASN A 50 -9.23 -16.50 4.38
CA ASN A 50 -10.61 -16.19 4.80
C ASN A 50 -11.58 -15.95 3.63
N GLY A 51 -11.14 -16.04 2.38
CA GLY A 51 -11.94 -15.71 1.21
C GLY A 51 -12.76 -16.87 0.65
N ASN A 52 -13.57 -16.54 -0.36
CA ASN A 52 -14.28 -17.49 -1.22
C ASN A 52 -13.96 -17.19 -2.70
N ASP A 53 -14.45 -18.01 -3.62
CA ASP A 53 -14.18 -17.86 -5.05
C ASP A 53 -14.69 -16.52 -5.61
N GLU A 54 -15.79 -16.00 -5.07
CA GLU A 54 -16.32 -14.69 -5.44
C GLU A 54 -15.35 -13.57 -5.06
N LEU A 55 -14.84 -13.57 -3.83
CA LEU A 55 -13.86 -12.60 -3.35
C LEU A 55 -12.56 -12.70 -4.14
N ARG A 56 -12.07 -13.92 -4.38
CA ARG A 56 -10.87 -14.15 -5.21
C ARG A 56 -11.04 -13.56 -6.60
N GLY A 57 -12.21 -13.78 -7.22
CA GLY A 57 -12.54 -13.20 -8.52
C GLY A 57 -12.54 -11.67 -8.51
N LYS A 58 -13.09 -11.04 -7.46
CA LYS A 58 -13.07 -9.57 -7.30
C LYS A 58 -11.65 -9.04 -7.13
N VAL A 59 -10.85 -9.64 -6.26
CA VAL A 59 -9.44 -9.26 -6.04
C VAL A 59 -8.64 -9.39 -7.33
N ASN A 60 -8.74 -10.51 -8.04
CA ASN A 60 -8.02 -10.72 -9.29
C ASN A 60 -8.35 -9.66 -10.35
N ARG A 61 -9.61 -9.23 -10.46
CA ARG A 61 -10.00 -8.17 -11.41
C ARG A 61 -9.39 -6.81 -11.06
N ILE A 62 -9.29 -6.48 -9.77
CA ILE A 62 -8.64 -5.24 -9.31
C ILE A 62 -7.14 -5.32 -9.51
N MET A 63 -6.49 -6.39 -9.02
CA MET A 63 -5.04 -6.56 -9.10
C MET A 63 -4.54 -6.63 -10.54
N ALA A 64 -5.30 -7.21 -11.48
CA ALA A 64 -4.93 -7.27 -12.89
C ALA A 64 -4.87 -5.91 -13.59
N ARG A 65 -5.44 -4.85 -13.00
CA ARG A 65 -5.41 -3.48 -13.53
C ARG A 65 -4.37 -2.60 -12.86
N LEU A 66 -3.85 -3.02 -11.70
CA LEU A 66 -2.84 -2.28 -10.97
C LEU A 66 -1.45 -2.73 -11.40
N TYR A 67 -0.55 -1.77 -11.59
CA TYR A 67 0.86 -2.09 -11.63
C TYR A 67 1.32 -2.56 -10.23
N ILE A 68 2.00 -3.70 -10.17
CA ILE A 68 2.57 -4.24 -8.93
C ILE A 68 4.08 -4.04 -8.99
N ALA A 69 4.58 -3.06 -8.24
CA ALA A 69 6.00 -2.76 -8.16
C ALA A 69 6.73 -3.85 -7.36
N ALA A 70 7.81 -4.39 -7.91
CA ALA A 70 8.67 -5.34 -7.23
C ALA A 70 9.54 -4.62 -6.18
N PHE A 71 9.54 -5.14 -4.95
CA PHE A 71 10.44 -4.65 -3.90
C PHE A 71 11.89 -5.01 -4.24
N GLN A 72 12.68 -4.00 -4.59
CA GLN A 72 14.06 -4.15 -5.06
C GLN A 72 14.93 -2.99 -4.57
N PRO A 73 16.27 -3.11 -4.63
CA PRO A 73 17.15 -1.99 -4.28
C PRO A 73 16.81 -0.72 -5.09
N PRO A 74 16.80 0.46 -4.46
CA PRO A 74 17.36 0.76 -3.13
C PRO A 74 16.38 0.63 -1.94
N ALA A 75 15.21 -0.02 -2.10
CA ALA A 75 14.19 -0.10 -1.06
C ALA A 75 14.65 -0.80 0.23
N ASP A 76 15.58 -1.76 0.11
CA ASP A 76 16.27 -2.42 1.21
C ASP A 76 17.05 -1.44 2.10
N SER A 77 17.79 -0.51 1.47
CA SER A 77 18.55 0.51 2.18
C SER A 77 17.63 1.54 2.85
N CYS A 78 16.50 1.88 2.20
CA CYS A 78 15.46 2.73 2.78
C CYS A 78 14.84 2.05 4.00
N TYR A 79 14.53 0.76 3.92
CA TYR A 79 13.99 -0.03 5.03
C TYR A 79 14.91 0.00 6.25
N ALA A 80 16.19 -0.30 6.04
CA ALA A 80 17.16 -0.35 7.14
C ALA A 80 17.25 1.00 7.88
N LYS A 81 17.35 2.10 7.14
CA LYS A 81 17.43 3.45 7.70
C LYS A 81 16.14 3.84 8.43
N LEU A 82 15.00 3.62 7.80
CA LEU A 82 13.68 3.97 8.31
C LEU A 82 13.39 3.21 9.60
N ARG A 83 13.58 1.89 9.60
CA ARG A 83 13.36 1.04 10.78
C ARG A 83 14.29 1.43 11.93
N ALA A 84 15.58 1.61 11.68
CA ALA A 84 16.53 2.04 12.70
C ALA A 84 16.21 3.44 13.27
N SER A 85 15.64 4.34 12.46
CA SER A 85 15.18 5.65 12.91
C SER A 85 13.94 5.56 13.81
N MET A 86 12.96 4.75 13.40
CA MET A 86 11.72 4.53 14.15
C MET A 86 12.00 3.89 15.51
N GLU A 87 12.81 2.83 15.55
CA GLU A 87 13.18 2.13 16.78
C GLU A 87 13.94 3.06 17.76
N ARG A 88 14.88 3.87 17.27
CA ARG A 88 15.56 4.90 18.10
C ARG A 88 14.60 5.94 18.66
N ALA A 89 13.52 6.24 17.96
CA ALA A 89 12.48 7.16 18.42
C ALA A 89 11.42 6.49 19.33
N GLY A 90 11.57 5.20 19.65
CA GLY A 90 10.60 4.45 20.45
C GLY A 90 9.26 4.24 19.73
N ARG A 91 9.26 4.25 18.39
CA ARG A 91 8.07 4.07 17.55
C ARG A 91 8.18 2.78 16.74
N SER A 92 7.03 2.20 16.41
CA SER A 92 6.98 1.03 15.54
C SER A 92 5.70 0.97 14.71
N VAL A 93 5.81 0.31 13.56
CA VAL A 93 4.71 -0.18 12.74
C VAL A 93 4.83 -1.70 12.63
N THR A 94 3.89 -2.38 11.97
CA THR A 94 4.03 -3.84 11.80
C THR A 94 5.22 -4.19 10.90
N PRO A 95 5.72 -5.45 10.93
CA PRO A 95 6.86 -5.84 10.11
C PRO A 95 6.69 -5.58 8.61
N ASN A 96 5.49 -5.82 8.05
CA ASN A 96 5.20 -5.58 6.63
C ASN A 96 5.03 -4.09 6.33
N ASP A 97 4.42 -3.32 7.23
CA ASP A 97 4.28 -1.87 7.08
C ASP A 97 5.63 -1.17 6.94
N TYR A 98 6.66 -1.66 7.63
CA TYR A 98 8.01 -1.15 7.42
C TYR A 98 8.48 -1.32 5.97
N PHE A 99 8.22 -2.48 5.35
CA PHE A 99 8.56 -2.70 3.94
C PHE A 99 7.72 -1.83 3.02
N ILE A 100 6.42 -1.69 3.28
CA ILE A 100 5.50 -0.87 2.48
C ILE A 100 5.92 0.60 2.52
N ALA A 101 6.16 1.14 3.71
CA ALA A 101 6.61 2.51 3.89
C ALA A 101 7.99 2.75 3.24
N ALA A 102 8.94 1.84 3.45
CA ALA A 102 10.25 1.94 2.82
C ALA A 102 10.17 1.90 1.29
N HIS A 103 9.27 1.09 0.75
CA HIS A 103 9.07 0.98 -0.70
C HIS A 103 8.50 2.29 -1.27
N ALA A 104 7.48 2.87 -0.60
CA ALA A 104 6.93 4.17 -0.96
C ALA A 104 8.00 5.27 -0.95
N VAL A 105 8.80 5.35 0.12
CA VAL A 105 9.91 6.30 0.24
C VAL A 105 10.96 6.10 -0.85
N SER A 106 11.35 4.85 -1.15
CA SER A 106 12.35 4.57 -2.19
C SER A 106 11.92 4.93 -3.60
N LEU A 107 10.61 4.96 -3.85
CA LEU A 107 10.01 5.29 -5.14
C LEU A 107 9.54 6.75 -5.20
N ASP A 108 9.81 7.55 -4.17
CA ASP A 108 9.30 8.92 -4.00
C ASP A 108 7.76 9.04 -4.13
N ALA A 109 7.06 7.95 -3.80
CA ALA A 109 5.62 7.83 -3.94
C ALA A 109 4.86 8.26 -2.68
N VAL A 110 3.61 8.68 -2.88
CA VAL A 110 2.65 8.91 -1.79
C VAL A 110 2.06 7.56 -1.39
N LEU A 111 2.22 7.15 -0.13
CA LEU A 111 1.48 6.02 0.41
C LEU A 111 0.04 6.45 0.65
N VAL A 112 -0.91 5.69 0.10
CA VAL A 112 -2.33 5.86 0.38
C VAL A 112 -2.72 4.80 1.40
N SER A 113 -3.01 5.22 2.63
CA SER A 113 -3.43 4.32 3.73
C SER A 113 -4.31 5.06 4.73
N GLY A 114 -5.27 4.33 5.32
CA GLY A 114 -6.03 4.78 6.48
C GLY A 114 -5.36 4.46 7.83
N ASP A 115 -4.18 3.83 7.84
CA ASP A 115 -3.48 3.50 9.09
C ASP A 115 -2.68 4.71 9.61
N ARG A 116 -3.06 5.15 10.82
CA ARG A 116 -2.42 6.29 11.49
C ARG A 116 -1.00 6.00 11.96
N ALA A 117 -0.59 4.73 12.05
CA ALA A 117 0.75 4.35 12.44
C ALA A 117 1.82 4.88 11.46
N PHE A 118 1.46 5.03 10.17
CA PHE A 118 2.33 5.60 9.15
C PHE A 118 2.62 7.10 9.33
N ALA A 119 1.78 7.85 10.06
CA ALA A 119 1.94 9.29 10.25
C ALA A 119 3.25 9.67 10.98
N HIS A 120 3.88 8.69 11.64
CA HIS A 120 5.11 8.87 12.37
C HIS A 120 6.37 8.46 11.61
N VAL A 121 6.21 7.93 10.40
CA VAL A 121 7.30 7.45 9.56
C VAL A 121 8.02 8.65 8.91
N PRO A 122 9.35 8.79 9.10
CA PRO A 122 10.10 9.89 8.49
C PRO A 122 10.09 9.79 6.96
N ASP A 123 10.06 10.96 6.31
CA ASP A 123 10.12 11.13 4.84
C ASP A 123 8.98 10.47 4.04
N LEU A 124 7.99 9.88 4.71
CA LEU A 124 6.84 9.27 4.08
C LEU A 124 5.77 10.31 3.76
N LYS A 125 5.41 10.43 2.48
CA LYS A 125 4.23 11.17 2.03
C LYS A 125 3.00 10.27 2.23
N LEU A 126 2.00 10.73 2.97
CA LEU A 126 0.83 9.93 3.35
C LEU A 126 -0.46 10.66 2.96
N GLU A 127 -1.39 9.94 2.34
CA GLU A 127 -2.77 10.38 2.09
C GLU A 127 -3.76 9.32 2.57
N ASN A 128 -4.93 9.76 3.04
CA ASN A 128 -6.07 8.88 3.33
C ASN A 128 -7.18 9.11 2.31
N TRP A 129 -7.59 8.06 1.60
CA TRP A 129 -8.68 8.08 0.61
C TRP A 129 -9.91 7.28 1.08
N LEU A 130 -9.92 6.84 2.34
CA LEU A 130 -11.03 6.06 2.92
C LEU A 130 -12.10 6.93 3.59
N ASP A 131 -11.88 8.24 3.64
CA ASP A 131 -12.79 9.25 4.21
C ASP A 131 -13.74 9.85 3.16
#